data_AF-A0A957K069-F1
#
_entry.id   AF-A0A957K069-F1
#
_cell.length_a   1.000
_cell.length_b   1.000
_cell.length_c   1.000
_cell.angle_alpha   90.00
_cell.angle_beta   90.00
_cell.angle_gamma   90.00
#
_symmetry.space_group_name_H-M   'P 1'
#
loop_
_entity.id
_entity.type
_entity.pdbx_description
1 polymer ?
#
loop_
_entity_poly.entity_id
_entity_poly.type
_entity_poly.pdbx_seq_one_letter_code
_entity_poly.pdbx_strand_id
1 'polypeptide(L)'
;MRNCLLTCLLLALFLSACDRSTSPPPPLDRQPPTANASDLLDQLDDVTIPPRDLADLTERLTGSGPIPRTAVTTPTSYKVGDIATFWYKDQDAGQNVTVEAQLRYRSAELYMWFETGMRVRDDELTEAVNFLEAQLLPTHRAFFGEENRPGIDGDPRVHILHLEEIGGIAAAYFNSADGYVQAVNPYSNEREILYISMKSRDLGSDEYFGSVAQEMQHLIHQNTDPNEAAWLNEGMSELSLHLNGLEPNREADYAAHTDIQLTNLTYDPDLVSAHYAAAFLFTNYFREQYGEAATQALNRDPGDGLQGFDHLLAALGTGLSADDFFKNWLVANYLVSIERPTGVWGYETVDVPALELAEDHRRFPAEVSGSVAQYGADFIRLRGDEPLRLNFTGSQRVPLLATSAHSGSAFWSTLPADKSDMTLTGRFDLTPLTSATLSFWIWFDIEEG
;
A
#
# COMPACT_ATOMS: atom_id res chain seq x y z
N MET A 1 6.29 7.66 9.92
CA MET A 1 7.35 6.63 9.69
C MET A 1 8.00 6.22 11.01
N ARG A 2 7.46 5.21 11.68
CA ARG A 2 8.06 4.71 12.92
C ARG A 2 9.20 3.75 12.67
N ASN A 3 10.41 4.22 12.93
CA ASN A 3 11.58 3.36 13.11
C ASN A 3 11.81 3.16 14.60
N CYS A 4 10.95 2.35 15.22
CA CYS A 4 11.13 1.99 16.61
C CYS A 4 12.23 0.93 16.77
N LEU A 5 13.05 1.16 17.81
CA LEU A 5 14.19 0.39 18.31
C LEU A 5 13.88 -1.07 18.75
N LEU A 6 12.91 -1.73 18.14
CA LEU A 6 12.44 -3.04 18.55
C LEU A 6 12.59 -4.05 17.42
N THR A 7 13.74 -4.70 17.37
CA THR A 7 13.78 -6.14 17.04
C THR A 7 12.99 -6.85 18.15
N CYS A 8 11.66 -6.85 18.03
CA CYS A 8 10.80 -7.59 18.94
C CYS A 8 10.68 -9.01 18.42
N LEU A 9 11.47 -9.91 18.99
CA LEU A 9 11.07 -11.31 19.03
C LEU A 9 9.76 -11.35 19.83
N LEU A 10 8.63 -11.46 19.13
CA LEU A 10 7.40 -11.83 19.82
C LEU A 10 7.44 -13.32 20.07
N LEU A 11 7.95 -13.67 21.24
CA LEU A 11 7.97 -15.05 21.65
C LEU A 11 6.57 -15.42 22.17
N ALA A 12 5.66 -15.78 21.26
CA ALA A 12 4.39 -16.38 21.60
C ALA A 12 4.64 -17.84 22.08
N LEU A 13 5.07 -17.99 23.33
CA LEU A 13 5.19 -19.30 23.98
C LEU A 13 3.78 -19.85 24.26
N PHE A 14 3.23 -20.60 23.32
CA PHE A 14 2.10 -21.49 23.60
C PHE A 14 2.62 -22.76 24.29
N LEU A 15 2.86 -22.62 25.59
CA LEU A 15 3.06 -23.76 26.48
C LEU A 15 1.72 -24.46 26.64
N SER A 16 1.59 -25.66 26.05
CA SER A 16 0.56 -26.63 26.45
C SER A 16 0.84 -27.26 27.84
N ALA A 17 1.68 -26.63 28.67
CA ALA A 17 2.04 -27.11 29.99
C ALA A 17 1.32 -26.29 31.07
N CYS A 18 0.47 -26.98 31.83
CA CYS A 18 -0.10 -26.48 33.07
C CYS A 18 1.00 -26.23 34.11
N ASP A 19 1.66 -25.07 34.09
CA ASP A 19 2.20 -24.50 35.32
C ASP A 19 2.27 -22.97 35.24
N ARG A 20 1.59 -22.31 36.17
CA ARG A 20 1.54 -20.84 36.26
C ARG A 20 2.84 -20.35 36.90
N SER A 21 3.87 -20.11 36.10
CA SER A 21 4.97 -19.24 36.54
C SER A 21 4.41 -17.85 36.84
N THR A 22 4.41 -17.44 38.12
CA THR A 22 3.87 -16.16 38.60
C THR A 22 4.86 -15.00 38.49
N SER A 23 6.08 -15.24 38.01
CA SER A 23 7.11 -14.21 37.86
C SER A 23 7.16 -13.75 36.41
N PRO A 24 6.98 -12.45 36.13
CA PRO A 24 7.19 -11.94 34.77
C PRO A 24 8.62 -12.24 34.32
N PRO A 25 8.86 -12.50 33.02
CA PRO A 25 10.21 -12.66 32.50
C PRO A 25 11.03 -11.39 32.82
N PRO A 26 12.34 -11.52 33.08
CA PRO A 26 13.19 -10.36 33.30
C PRO A 26 13.09 -9.42 32.09
N PRO A 27 13.08 -8.09 32.30
CA PRO A 27 13.01 -7.15 31.20
C PRO A 27 14.24 -7.33 30.29
N LEU A 28 14.02 -7.18 28.98
CA LEU A 28 15.12 -7.14 28.02
C LEU A 28 16.05 -5.96 28.36
N ASP A 29 17.35 -6.23 28.46
CA ASP A 29 18.35 -5.17 28.66
C ASP A 29 18.51 -4.38 27.35
N ARG A 30 17.83 -3.24 27.28
CA ARG A 30 17.84 -2.33 26.13
C ARG A 30 18.69 -1.11 26.46
N GLN A 31 19.67 -0.83 25.61
CA GLN A 31 20.35 0.45 25.65
C GLN A 31 19.37 1.52 25.16
N PRO A 32 19.10 2.57 25.96
CA PRO A 32 18.22 3.63 25.49
C PRO A 32 18.82 4.31 24.27
N PRO A 33 17.98 4.81 23.33
CA PRO A 33 18.46 5.71 22.29
C PRO A 33 19.18 6.92 22.93
N THR A 34 20.13 7.49 22.20
CA THR A 34 20.72 8.77 22.61
C THR A 34 19.66 9.86 22.55
N ALA A 35 19.79 10.92 23.36
CA ALA A 35 18.85 12.04 23.34
C ALA A 35 18.65 12.59 21.90
N ASN A 36 19.74 12.78 21.16
CA ASN A 36 19.67 13.23 19.76
C ASN A 36 18.90 12.26 18.84
N ALA A 37 18.94 10.95 19.12
CA ALA A 37 18.21 9.97 18.33
C ALA A 37 16.72 9.98 18.67
N SER A 38 16.37 10.18 19.95
CA SER A 38 14.98 10.39 20.37
C SER A 38 14.41 11.68 19.77
N ASP A 39 15.13 12.80 19.89
CA ASP A 39 14.68 14.09 19.33
C ASP A 39 14.52 14.02 17.80
N LEU A 40 15.39 13.27 17.11
CA LEU A 40 15.27 13.05 15.67
C LEU A 40 14.04 12.19 15.34
N LEU A 41 13.78 11.14 16.11
CA LEU A 41 12.60 10.30 15.91
C LEU A 41 11.32 11.10 16.11
N ASP A 42 11.23 11.89 17.19
CA ASP A 42 10.08 12.76 17.46
C ASP A 42 9.88 13.76 16.30
N GLN A 43 10.97 14.33 15.76
CA GLN A 43 10.87 15.20 14.57
C GLN A 43 10.39 14.46 13.32
N LEU A 44 10.83 13.23 13.10
CA LEU A 44 10.41 12.43 11.94
C LEU A 44 8.95 11.99 12.06
N ASP A 45 8.47 11.72 13.27
CA ASP A 45 7.07 11.37 13.53
C ASP A 45 6.14 12.59 13.42
N ASP A 46 6.62 13.79 13.78
CA ASP A 46 5.85 15.04 13.68
C ASP A 46 5.84 15.68 12.27
N VAL A 47 6.70 15.23 11.35
CA VAL A 47 6.77 15.79 9.99
C VAL A 47 5.60 15.29 9.14
N THR A 48 4.77 16.23 8.67
CA THR A 48 3.81 15.95 7.59
C THR A 48 4.51 15.95 6.24
N ILE A 49 4.36 14.86 5.51
CA ILE A 49 4.91 14.70 4.17
C ILE A 49 3.90 15.27 3.17
N PRO A 50 4.27 16.27 2.35
CA PRO A 50 3.31 16.84 1.41
C PRO A 50 3.16 15.92 0.19
N PRO A 51 1.92 15.67 -0.26
CA PRO A 51 1.70 14.98 -1.52
C PRO A 51 2.27 15.77 -2.70
N ARG A 52 2.75 15.06 -3.72
CA ARG A 52 3.18 15.67 -4.97
C ARG A 52 1.98 16.20 -5.74
N ASP A 53 2.13 17.38 -6.31
CA ASP A 53 1.21 17.92 -7.32
C ASP A 53 1.98 18.11 -8.62
N LEU A 54 1.70 17.25 -9.61
CA LEU A 54 2.44 17.28 -10.89
C LEU A 54 2.25 18.59 -11.66
N ALA A 55 1.10 19.26 -11.52
CA ALA A 55 0.88 20.53 -12.19
C ALA A 55 1.64 21.66 -11.49
N ASP A 56 1.64 21.72 -10.14
CA ASP A 56 2.50 22.64 -9.39
C ASP A 56 4.00 22.41 -9.68
N LEU A 57 4.43 21.15 -9.69
CA LEU A 57 5.80 20.78 -10.06
C LEU A 57 6.16 21.23 -11.47
N THR A 58 5.26 21.05 -12.43
CA THR A 58 5.48 21.49 -13.82
C THR A 58 5.62 23.02 -13.87
N GLU A 59 4.74 23.77 -13.20
CA GLU A 59 4.81 25.23 -13.11
C GLU A 59 6.16 25.69 -12.53
N ARG A 60 6.58 25.11 -11.40
CA ARG A 60 7.81 25.46 -10.67
C ARG A 60 9.09 25.10 -11.43
N LEU A 61 9.15 23.92 -12.03
CA LEU A 61 10.38 23.39 -12.63
C LEU A 61 10.59 23.87 -14.07
N THR A 62 9.51 24.14 -14.81
CA THR A 62 9.58 24.57 -16.21
C THR A 62 9.41 26.07 -16.41
N GLY A 63 8.82 26.78 -15.43
CA GLY A 63 8.48 28.20 -15.56
C GLY A 63 7.37 28.47 -16.59
N SER A 64 6.52 27.49 -16.88
CA SER A 64 5.44 27.55 -17.86
C SER A 64 4.32 28.57 -17.52
N GLY A 65 4.32 29.11 -16.30
CA GLY A 65 3.22 29.91 -15.77
C GLY A 65 2.04 29.02 -15.36
N PRO A 66 0.92 29.60 -14.87
CA PRO A 66 -0.18 28.81 -14.30
C PRO A 66 -0.77 27.78 -15.29
N ILE A 67 -0.86 26.51 -14.86
CA ILE A 67 -1.41 25.41 -15.64
C ILE A 67 -2.88 25.18 -15.23
N PRO A 68 -3.82 25.01 -16.19
CA PRO A 68 -5.20 24.67 -15.90
C PRO A 68 -5.32 23.35 -15.11
N ARG A 69 -6.18 23.34 -14.09
CA ARG A 69 -6.49 22.14 -13.28
C ARG A 69 -7.76 21.42 -13.74
N THR A 70 -8.24 21.78 -14.93
CA THR A 70 -9.39 21.18 -15.64
C THR A 70 -9.07 21.21 -17.13
N ALA A 71 -9.26 20.10 -17.82
CA ALA A 71 -9.04 20.00 -19.27
C ALA A 71 -10.16 20.71 -20.05
N VAL A 72 -11.41 20.42 -19.69
CA VAL A 72 -12.60 21.05 -20.28
C VAL A 72 -13.65 21.33 -19.20
N THR A 73 -14.54 22.28 -19.47
CA THR A 73 -15.65 22.65 -18.56
C THR A 73 -17.00 22.10 -19.01
N THR A 74 -17.05 21.43 -20.15
CA THR A 74 -18.25 20.76 -20.67
C THR A 74 -17.84 19.38 -21.15
N PRO A 75 -18.33 18.31 -20.51
CA PRO A 75 -17.90 16.95 -20.82
C PRO A 75 -18.34 16.53 -22.22
N THR A 76 -17.54 15.65 -22.83
CA THR A 76 -17.89 15.05 -24.12
C THR A 76 -19.05 14.07 -23.93
N SER A 77 -20.18 14.31 -24.58
CA SER A 77 -21.34 13.42 -24.48
C SER A 77 -21.23 12.23 -25.45
N TYR A 78 -20.57 11.16 -25.02
CA TYR A 78 -20.44 9.92 -25.80
C TYR A 78 -21.75 9.11 -25.91
N LYS A 79 -21.88 8.35 -27.00
CA LYS A 79 -22.97 7.42 -27.30
C LYS A 79 -22.40 6.02 -27.55
N VAL A 80 -23.16 4.99 -27.18
CA VAL A 80 -22.79 3.60 -27.51
C VAL A 80 -22.55 3.48 -29.02
N GLY A 81 -21.43 2.88 -29.39
CA GLY A 81 -20.94 2.77 -30.76
C GLY A 81 -19.90 3.81 -31.17
N ASP A 82 -19.75 4.92 -30.43
CA ASP A 82 -18.69 5.90 -30.64
C ASP A 82 -17.31 5.25 -30.48
N ILE A 83 -16.35 5.68 -31.31
CA ILE A 83 -14.96 5.24 -31.25
C ILE A 83 -14.11 6.43 -30.81
N ALA A 84 -13.20 6.21 -29.87
CA ALA A 84 -12.23 7.19 -29.41
C ALA A 84 -10.83 6.58 -29.32
N THR A 85 -9.81 7.42 -29.44
CA THR A 85 -8.42 7.03 -29.24
C THR A 85 -8.02 7.27 -27.79
N PHE A 86 -7.37 6.28 -27.19
CA PHE A 86 -6.85 6.34 -25.84
C PHE A 86 -5.34 6.11 -25.85
N TRP A 87 -4.62 6.75 -24.93
CA TRP A 87 -3.29 6.35 -24.54
C TRP A 87 -3.36 5.22 -23.52
N TYR A 88 -2.44 4.28 -23.57
CA TYR A 88 -2.20 3.31 -22.51
C TYR A 88 -0.70 2.98 -22.45
N LYS A 89 -0.21 2.55 -21.28
CA LYS A 89 1.16 2.06 -21.10
C LYS A 89 1.21 0.56 -21.43
N ASP A 90 2.00 0.19 -22.42
CA ASP A 90 2.46 -1.18 -22.62
C ASP A 90 3.45 -1.51 -21.50
N GLN A 91 3.06 -2.41 -20.61
CA GLN A 91 3.80 -2.75 -19.40
C GLN A 91 5.01 -3.66 -19.67
N ASP A 92 5.05 -4.35 -20.81
CA ASP A 92 6.23 -5.13 -21.23
C ASP A 92 7.29 -4.21 -21.82
N ALA A 93 6.88 -3.33 -22.74
CA ALA A 93 7.78 -2.41 -23.43
C ALA A 93 8.14 -1.17 -22.60
N GLY A 94 7.36 -0.86 -21.56
CA GLY A 94 7.49 0.37 -20.77
C GLY A 94 7.15 1.64 -21.56
N GLN A 95 6.31 1.54 -22.60
CA GLN A 95 6.03 2.64 -23.53
C GLN A 95 4.56 3.03 -23.55
N ASN A 96 4.30 4.34 -23.68
CA ASN A 96 2.94 4.84 -23.93
C ASN A 96 2.63 4.72 -25.42
N VAL A 97 1.53 4.04 -25.73
CA VAL A 97 1.03 3.80 -27.09
C VAL A 97 -0.46 4.13 -27.18
N THR A 98 -0.99 4.25 -28.39
CA THR A 98 -2.41 4.55 -28.60
C THR A 98 -3.19 3.35 -29.11
N VAL A 99 -4.49 3.35 -28.80
CA VAL A 99 -5.46 2.35 -29.24
C VAL A 99 -6.79 3.01 -29.57
N GLU A 100 -7.49 2.52 -30.59
CA GLU A 100 -8.88 2.89 -30.83
C GLU A 100 -9.81 1.94 -30.08
N ALA A 101 -10.73 2.47 -29.28
CA ALA A 101 -11.72 1.69 -28.56
C ALA A 101 -13.14 2.17 -28.84
N GLN A 102 -14.07 1.23 -28.92
CA GLN A 102 -15.49 1.47 -29.12
C GLN A 102 -16.22 1.45 -27.78
N LEU A 103 -17.10 2.43 -27.55
CA LEU A 103 -17.98 2.47 -26.40
C LEU A 103 -19.08 1.41 -26.52
N ARG A 104 -19.09 0.42 -25.62
CA ARG A 104 -20.08 -0.67 -25.63
C ARG A 104 -21.17 -0.52 -24.56
N TYR A 105 -20.88 0.16 -23.46
CA TYR A 105 -21.86 0.44 -22.41
C TYR A 105 -21.72 1.86 -21.86
N ARG A 106 -22.86 2.47 -21.50
CA ARG A 106 -22.94 3.78 -20.87
C ARG A 106 -24.08 3.80 -19.87
N SER A 107 -23.83 4.40 -18.71
CA SER A 107 -24.85 4.70 -17.70
C SER A 107 -24.70 6.11 -17.13
N ALA A 108 -25.27 6.37 -15.95
CA ALA A 108 -24.98 7.58 -15.17
C ALA A 108 -23.62 7.52 -14.45
N GLU A 109 -23.05 6.32 -14.31
CA GLU A 109 -21.86 6.05 -13.50
C GLU A 109 -20.63 5.67 -14.35
N LEU A 110 -20.85 5.01 -15.50
CA LEU A 110 -19.77 4.36 -16.24
C LEU A 110 -19.81 4.63 -17.74
N TYR A 111 -18.61 4.60 -18.33
CA TYR A 111 -18.39 4.28 -19.74
C TYR A 111 -17.47 3.06 -19.85
N MET A 112 -17.92 2.01 -20.56
CA MET A 112 -17.09 0.83 -20.83
C MET A 112 -16.66 0.79 -22.29
N TRP A 113 -15.38 1.03 -22.51
CA TRP A 113 -14.69 1.04 -23.80
C TRP A 113 -14.01 -0.31 -24.02
N PHE A 114 -14.06 -0.80 -25.25
CA PHE A 114 -13.40 -2.03 -25.65
C PHE A 114 -12.59 -1.76 -26.91
N GLU A 115 -11.34 -2.23 -26.94
CA GLU A 115 -10.48 -2.15 -28.12
C GLU A 115 -11.24 -2.60 -29.39
N THR A 116 -11.06 -1.85 -30.46
CA THR A 116 -11.85 -2.01 -31.67
C THR A 116 -11.56 -3.37 -32.31
N GLY A 117 -12.61 -4.18 -32.48
CA GLY A 117 -12.48 -5.56 -32.99
C GLY A 117 -12.68 -6.63 -31.94
N MET A 118 -12.64 -6.27 -30.65
CA MET A 118 -12.92 -7.20 -29.56
C MET A 118 -14.34 -7.76 -29.62
N ARG A 119 -14.46 -9.07 -29.46
CA ARG A 119 -15.74 -9.74 -29.30
C ARG A 119 -16.20 -9.60 -27.86
N VAL A 120 -17.34 -8.94 -27.66
CA VAL A 120 -18.00 -8.81 -26.36
C VAL A 120 -19.41 -9.36 -26.49
N ARG A 121 -19.77 -10.33 -25.65
CA ARG A 121 -21.12 -10.89 -25.62
C ARG A 121 -22.03 -10.01 -24.75
N ASP A 122 -23.24 -9.79 -25.22
CA ASP A 122 -24.18 -8.88 -24.54
C ASP A 122 -24.63 -9.41 -23.17
N ASP A 123 -24.66 -10.73 -22.97
CA ASP A 123 -25.01 -11.35 -21.69
C ASP A 123 -23.90 -11.16 -20.64
N GLU A 124 -22.65 -11.43 -20.99
CA GLU A 124 -21.47 -11.18 -20.15
C GLU A 124 -21.35 -9.68 -19.79
N LEU A 125 -21.56 -8.79 -20.77
CA LEU A 125 -21.55 -7.34 -20.53
C LEU A 125 -22.66 -6.91 -19.57
N THR A 126 -23.86 -7.48 -19.70
CA THR A 126 -24.99 -7.18 -18.81
C THR A 126 -24.70 -7.66 -17.39
N GLU A 127 -24.15 -8.85 -17.23
CA GLU A 127 -23.76 -9.40 -15.92
C GLU A 127 -22.66 -8.56 -15.26
N ALA A 128 -21.62 -8.21 -16.01
CA ALA A 128 -20.54 -7.35 -15.54
C ALA A 128 -21.07 -6.00 -15.05
N VAL A 129 -21.87 -5.33 -15.88
CA VAL A 129 -22.49 -4.04 -15.52
C VAL A 129 -23.33 -4.14 -14.25
N ASN A 130 -24.16 -5.18 -14.12
CA ASN A 130 -25.02 -5.34 -12.95
C ASN A 130 -24.20 -5.43 -11.67
N PHE A 131 -23.12 -6.21 -11.66
CA PHE A 131 -22.24 -6.29 -10.49
C PHE A 131 -21.53 -4.95 -10.22
N LEU A 132 -20.96 -4.34 -11.27
CA LEU A 132 -20.22 -3.08 -11.14
C LEU A 132 -21.10 -1.96 -10.55
N GLU A 133 -22.31 -1.78 -11.07
CA GLU A 133 -23.18 -0.67 -10.67
C GLU A 133 -24.01 -0.96 -9.40
N ALA A 134 -24.44 -2.20 -9.20
CA ALA A 134 -25.30 -2.55 -8.05
C ALA A 134 -24.51 -2.91 -6.79
N GLN A 135 -23.25 -3.33 -6.93
CA GLN A 135 -22.42 -3.79 -5.82
C GLN A 135 -21.09 -3.04 -5.73
N LEU A 136 -20.22 -3.13 -6.75
CA LEU A 136 -18.85 -2.63 -6.64
C LEU A 136 -18.79 -1.12 -6.39
N LEU A 137 -19.38 -0.29 -7.25
CA LEU A 137 -19.33 1.17 -7.12
C LEU A 137 -19.96 1.66 -5.80
N PRO A 138 -21.15 1.19 -5.38
CA PRO A 138 -21.70 1.55 -4.07
C PRO A 138 -20.82 1.15 -2.89
N THR A 139 -20.28 -0.07 -2.87
CA THR A 139 -19.39 -0.55 -1.81
C THR A 139 -18.14 0.31 -1.71
N HIS A 140 -17.49 0.58 -2.85
CA HIS A 140 -16.28 1.39 -2.91
C HIS A 140 -16.52 2.81 -2.41
N ARG A 141 -17.60 3.45 -2.89
CA ARG A 141 -17.89 4.83 -2.50
C ARG A 141 -18.31 4.98 -1.05
N ALA A 142 -19.01 3.99 -0.51
CA ALA A 142 -19.38 3.98 0.91
C ALA A 142 -18.17 3.80 1.82
N PHE A 143 -17.23 2.92 1.44
CA PHE A 143 -16.09 2.58 2.29
C PHE A 143 -14.92 3.56 2.10
N PHE A 144 -14.39 3.69 0.89
CA PHE A 144 -13.16 4.44 0.64
C PHE A 144 -13.43 5.95 0.45
N GLY A 145 -14.53 6.31 -0.21
CA GLY A 145 -14.88 7.70 -0.55
C GLY A 145 -15.17 7.84 -2.04
N GLU A 146 -15.17 9.06 -2.56
CA GLU A 146 -15.45 9.28 -3.99
C GLU A 146 -14.17 9.55 -4.77
N GLU A 147 -14.13 9.03 -5.99
CA GLU A 147 -13.21 9.49 -7.02
C GLU A 147 -13.43 10.98 -7.31
N ASN A 148 -12.48 11.63 -7.99
CA ASN A 148 -12.69 13.00 -8.41
C ASN A 148 -13.90 13.05 -9.38
N ARG A 149 -15.00 13.66 -8.92
CA ARG A 149 -16.29 13.65 -9.62
C ARG A 149 -16.87 15.07 -9.59
N PRO A 150 -16.83 15.82 -10.71
CA PRO A 150 -16.81 15.33 -12.08
C PRO A 150 -15.43 15.32 -12.76
N GLY A 151 -14.34 15.17 -12.01
CA GLY A 151 -13.04 14.89 -12.62
C GLY A 151 -12.36 16.05 -13.35
N ILE A 152 -11.27 15.72 -14.05
CA ILE A 152 -10.48 16.69 -14.84
C ILE A 152 -11.22 17.16 -16.12
N ASP A 153 -12.15 16.36 -16.67
CA ASP A 153 -12.92 16.65 -17.88
C ASP A 153 -14.37 17.10 -17.61
N GLY A 154 -14.78 17.18 -16.35
CA GLY A 154 -16.14 17.56 -15.98
C GLY A 154 -17.19 16.48 -16.26
N ASP A 155 -16.81 15.22 -16.54
CA ASP A 155 -17.75 14.09 -16.60
C ASP A 155 -17.76 13.32 -15.26
N PRO A 156 -18.92 13.14 -14.61
CA PRO A 156 -19.02 12.38 -13.36
C PRO A 156 -18.95 10.85 -13.54
N ARG A 157 -18.50 10.35 -14.69
CA ARG A 157 -18.46 8.91 -15.01
C ARG A 157 -17.04 8.38 -14.99
N VAL A 158 -16.86 7.20 -14.42
CA VAL A 158 -15.60 6.47 -14.53
C VAL A 158 -15.54 5.77 -15.89
N HIS A 159 -14.37 5.84 -16.53
CA HIS A 159 -14.06 5.14 -17.76
C HIS A 159 -13.38 3.81 -17.45
N ILE A 160 -13.83 2.72 -18.06
CA ILE A 160 -13.13 1.43 -18.02
C ILE A 160 -12.75 1.06 -19.46
N LEU A 161 -11.45 1.04 -19.74
CA LEU A 161 -10.89 0.69 -21.04
C LEU A 161 -10.41 -0.75 -21.01
N HIS A 162 -11.07 -1.60 -21.79
CA HIS A 162 -10.74 -3.00 -21.96
C HIS A 162 -9.87 -3.16 -23.20
N LEU A 163 -8.71 -3.78 -23.03
CA LEU A 163 -7.69 -4.01 -24.04
C LEU A 163 -7.52 -5.51 -24.23
N GLU A 164 -7.15 -5.96 -25.44
CA GLU A 164 -6.85 -7.38 -25.66
C GLU A 164 -5.67 -7.82 -24.77
N GLU A 165 -4.65 -6.97 -24.66
CA GLU A 165 -3.50 -7.14 -23.80
C GLU A 165 -2.89 -5.77 -23.45
N ILE A 166 -2.32 -5.64 -22.26
CA ILE A 166 -1.61 -4.42 -21.80
C ILE A 166 -0.09 -4.62 -21.65
N GLY A 167 0.41 -5.81 -22.01
CA GLY A 167 1.80 -6.22 -21.80
C GLY A 167 2.11 -6.64 -20.35
N GLY A 168 3.23 -7.32 -20.16
CA GLY A 168 3.77 -7.70 -18.86
C GLY A 168 2.89 -8.71 -18.09
N ILE A 169 3.04 -8.71 -16.77
CA ILE A 169 2.25 -9.54 -15.85
C ILE A 169 1.00 -8.83 -15.33
N ALA A 170 0.84 -7.54 -15.63
CA ALA A 170 -0.24 -6.73 -15.11
C ALA A 170 -1.60 -7.16 -15.67
N ALA A 171 -2.54 -7.28 -14.76
CA ALA A 171 -3.94 -7.59 -15.02
C ALA A 171 -4.77 -6.39 -15.46
N ALA A 172 -4.46 -5.29 -14.79
CA ALA A 172 -5.12 -4.02 -14.83
C ALA A 172 -4.14 -2.99 -14.25
N TYR A 173 -4.45 -1.71 -14.43
CA TYR A 173 -3.82 -0.64 -13.66
C TYR A 173 -4.68 0.63 -13.69
N PHE A 174 -4.44 1.48 -12.71
CA PHE A 174 -4.84 2.87 -12.65
C PHE A 174 -3.60 3.77 -12.81
N ASN A 175 -3.74 4.84 -13.58
CA ASN A 175 -2.68 5.83 -13.74
C ASN A 175 -3.16 7.22 -13.32
N SER A 176 -2.72 7.68 -12.14
CA SER A 176 -3.01 9.03 -11.64
C SER A 176 -2.67 10.17 -12.60
N ALA A 177 -1.75 9.94 -13.55
CA ALA A 177 -1.35 10.96 -14.51
C ALA A 177 -2.43 11.27 -15.56
N ASP A 178 -3.45 10.41 -15.72
CA ASP A 178 -4.63 10.69 -16.55
C ASP A 178 -5.55 11.76 -15.92
N GLY A 179 -5.40 12.03 -14.62
CA GLY A 179 -6.12 13.09 -13.90
C GLY A 179 -5.54 14.49 -14.10
N TYR A 180 -4.57 14.66 -15.01
CA TYR A 180 -3.92 15.95 -15.30
C TYR A 180 -4.10 16.35 -16.76
N VAL A 181 -4.03 17.65 -17.04
CA VAL A 181 -4.05 18.15 -18.43
C VAL A 181 -2.82 17.70 -19.22
N GLN A 182 -2.94 17.62 -20.54
CA GLN A 182 -1.86 17.17 -21.42
C GLN A 182 -0.60 18.06 -21.39
N ALA A 183 -0.73 19.30 -20.93
CA ALA A 183 0.41 20.18 -20.67
C ALA A 183 1.32 19.69 -19.53
N VAL A 184 0.79 18.87 -18.61
CA VAL A 184 1.53 18.23 -17.51
C VAL A 184 2.04 16.86 -17.93
N ASN A 185 1.16 16.05 -18.54
CA ASN A 185 1.53 14.76 -19.10
C ASN A 185 0.97 14.59 -20.51
N PRO A 186 1.80 14.57 -21.56
CA PRO A 186 1.34 14.47 -22.95
C PRO A 186 0.59 13.16 -23.27
N TYR A 187 0.72 12.13 -22.42
CA TYR A 187 0.04 10.83 -22.55
C TYR A 187 -1.23 10.73 -21.70
N SER A 188 -1.65 11.81 -21.05
CA SER A 188 -2.91 11.83 -20.29
C SER A 188 -4.12 11.70 -21.21
N ASN A 189 -5.05 10.82 -20.82
CA ASN A 189 -6.39 10.72 -21.38
C ASN A 189 -7.36 11.77 -20.82
N GLU A 190 -6.92 12.57 -19.86
CA GLU A 190 -7.66 13.66 -19.20
C GLU A 190 -9.02 13.16 -18.68
N ARG A 191 -9.04 12.07 -17.90
CA ARG A 191 -10.26 11.49 -17.32
C ARG A 191 -9.95 10.48 -16.22
N GLU A 192 -10.93 10.16 -15.39
CA GLU A 192 -10.90 9.08 -14.42
C GLU A 192 -11.08 7.72 -15.13
N ILE A 193 -9.97 7.07 -15.50
CA ILE A 193 -9.93 5.85 -16.31
C ILE A 193 -9.20 4.68 -15.63
N LEU A 194 -9.76 3.49 -15.77
CA LEU A 194 -9.18 2.20 -15.40
C LEU A 194 -8.83 1.41 -16.68
N TYR A 195 -7.70 0.71 -16.66
CA TYR A 195 -7.23 -0.11 -17.79
C TYR A 195 -7.32 -1.59 -17.41
N ILE A 196 -8.03 -2.40 -18.20
CA ILE A 196 -8.24 -3.83 -17.94
C ILE A 196 -7.72 -4.66 -19.11
N SER A 197 -6.85 -5.63 -18.83
CA SER A 197 -6.41 -6.64 -19.81
C SER A 197 -7.40 -7.79 -19.86
N MET A 198 -7.90 -8.09 -21.05
CA MET A 198 -8.83 -9.21 -21.29
C MET A 198 -8.11 -10.52 -21.66
N LYS A 199 -6.77 -10.52 -21.72
CA LYS A 199 -5.95 -11.68 -22.10
C LYS A 199 -6.19 -12.92 -21.22
N SER A 200 -6.41 -12.71 -19.92
CA SER A 200 -6.52 -13.77 -18.92
C SER A 200 -7.73 -13.62 -17.99
N ARG A 201 -8.67 -12.73 -18.34
CA ARG A 201 -9.85 -12.42 -17.52
C ARG A 201 -11.08 -12.35 -18.41
N ASP A 202 -11.99 -13.28 -18.19
CA ASP A 202 -13.27 -13.25 -18.88
C ASP A 202 -14.15 -12.15 -18.29
N LEU A 203 -14.88 -11.44 -19.14
CA LEU A 203 -15.78 -10.37 -18.70
C LEU A 203 -16.84 -10.95 -17.74
N GLY A 204 -16.90 -10.42 -16.53
CA GLY A 204 -17.83 -10.88 -15.49
C GLY A 204 -17.31 -12.02 -14.61
N SER A 205 -16.05 -12.45 -14.75
CA SER A 205 -15.43 -13.38 -13.79
C SER A 205 -15.03 -12.68 -12.48
N ASP A 206 -14.80 -13.45 -11.42
CA ASP A 206 -14.32 -12.91 -10.14
C ASP A 206 -12.94 -12.24 -10.29
N GLU A 207 -12.07 -12.76 -11.16
CA GLU A 207 -10.78 -12.16 -11.46
C GLU A 207 -10.91 -10.82 -12.21
N TYR A 208 -11.92 -10.69 -13.08
CA TYR A 208 -12.25 -9.42 -13.73
C TYR A 208 -12.76 -8.41 -12.70
N PHE A 209 -13.72 -8.79 -11.86
CA PHE A 209 -14.26 -7.90 -10.84
C PHE A 209 -13.20 -7.53 -9.79
N GLY A 210 -12.31 -8.44 -9.45
CA GLY A 210 -11.22 -8.18 -8.52
C GLY A 210 -10.25 -7.14 -9.07
N SER A 211 -9.90 -7.22 -10.34
CA SER A 211 -9.10 -6.18 -11.00
C SER A 211 -9.81 -4.83 -11.05
N VAL A 212 -11.09 -4.79 -11.38
CA VAL A 212 -11.83 -3.51 -11.36
C VAL A 212 -11.94 -2.95 -9.94
N ALA A 213 -12.12 -3.80 -8.92
CA ALA A 213 -12.17 -3.37 -7.52
C ALA A 213 -10.83 -2.74 -7.11
N GLN A 214 -9.72 -3.45 -7.30
CA GLN A 214 -8.38 -2.93 -7.00
C GLN A 214 -8.12 -1.57 -7.66
N GLU A 215 -8.35 -1.43 -8.96
CA GLU A 215 -8.09 -0.16 -9.64
C GLU A 215 -9.08 0.95 -9.26
N MET A 216 -10.34 0.60 -8.95
CA MET A 216 -11.32 1.57 -8.46
C MET A 216 -10.94 2.08 -7.06
N GLN A 217 -10.37 1.23 -6.20
CA GLN A 217 -9.82 1.65 -4.92
C GLN A 217 -8.71 2.68 -5.15
N HIS A 218 -7.73 2.39 -6.02
CA HIS A 218 -6.63 3.32 -6.28
C HIS A 218 -7.10 4.66 -6.87
N LEU A 219 -8.11 4.63 -7.75
CA LEU A 219 -8.72 5.83 -8.31
C LEU A 219 -9.36 6.72 -7.23
N ILE A 220 -10.11 6.13 -6.30
CA ILE A 220 -10.69 6.87 -5.16
C ILE A 220 -9.58 7.37 -4.25
N HIS A 221 -8.61 6.52 -3.93
CA HIS A 221 -7.54 6.82 -2.99
C HIS A 221 -6.69 8.02 -3.46
N GLN A 222 -6.44 8.11 -4.77
CA GLN A 222 -5.77 9.26 -5.37
C GLN A 222 -6.45 10.61 -5.09
N ASN A 223 -7.76 10.62 -4.83
CA ASN A 223 -8.52 11.82 -4.48
C ASN A 223 -8.60 12.06 -2.96
N THR A 224 -8.47 11.03 -2.14
CA THR A 224 -8.61 11.14 -0.67
C THR A 224 -7.27 11.28 0.04
N ASP A 225 -6.29 10.47 -0.34
CA ASP A 225 -4.93 10.46 0.21
C ASP A 225 -3.92 9.98 -0.85
N PRO A 226 -3.38 10.89 -1.66
CA PRO A 226 -2.55 10.52 -2.80
C PRO A 226 -1.12 10.09 -2.45
N ASN A 227 -0.64 10.28 -1.22
CA ASN A 227 0.74 9.97 -0.81
C ASN A 227 0.86 8.86 0.25
N GLU A 228 -0.23 8.13 0.51
CA GLU A 228 -0.21 6.95 1.35
C GLU A 228 0.90 5.96 0.93
N ALA A 229 1.53 5.33 1.91
CA ALA A 229 2.56 4.32 1.74
C ALA A 229 2.05 3.17 0.86
N ALA A 230 2.85 2.78 -0.14
CA ALA A 230 2.45 1.82 -1.17
C ALA A 230 1.91 0.51 -0.59
N TRP A 231 2.57 -0.03 0.45
CA TRP A 231 2.12 -1.29 1.08
C TRP A 231 0.70 -1.17 1.68
N LEU A 232 0.35 -0.04 2.28
CA LEU A 232 -0.96 0.17 2.90
C LEU A 232 -2.02 0.44 1.83
N ASN A 233 -1.68 1.20 0.80
CA ASN A 233 -2.54 1.43 -0.36
C ASN A 233 -2.93 0.09 -1.04
N GLU A 234 -1.95 -0.78 -1.30
CA GLU A 234 -2.19 -2.13 -1.84
C GLU A 234 -2.99 -3.01 -0.87
N GLY A 235 -2.72 -2.94 0.44
CA GLY A 235 -3.52 -3.63 1.46
C GLY A 235 -4.98 -3.19 1.49
N MET A 236 -5.27 -1.91 1.22
CA MET A 236 -6.64 -1.40 1.09
C MET A 236 -7.29 -1.83 -0.24
N SER A 237 -6.51 -1.91 -1.31
CA SER A 237 -6.95 -2.49 -2.59
C SER A 237 -7.36 -3.96 -2.44
N GLU A 238 -6.55 -4.79 -1.79
CA GLU A 238 -6.91 -6.19 -1.52
C GLU A 238 -8.12 -6.31 -0.59
N LEU A 239 -8.24 -5.43 0.41
CA LEU A 239 -9.43 -5.36 1.25
C LEU A 239 -10.67 -5.00 0.41
N SER A 240 -10.53 -4.21 -0.66
CA SER A 240 -11.65 -3.85 -1.54
C SER A 240 -12.24 -5.06 -2.27
N LEU A 241 -11.42 -6.05 -2.63
CA LEU A 241 -11.90 -7.32 -3.19
C LEU A 241 -12.76 -8.04 -2.15
N HIS A 242 -12.23 -8.20 -0.94
CA HIS A 242 -12.90 -8.88 0.17
C HIS A 242 -14.24 -8.23 0.53
N LEU A 243 -14.32 -6.89 0.56
CA LEU A 243 -15.56 -6.16 0.81
C LEU A 243 -16.65 -6.41 -0.26
N ASN A 244 -16.25 -6.80 -1.47
CA ASN A 244 -17.16 -7.19 -2.54
C ASN A 244 -17.45 -8.70 -2.58
N GLY A 245 -17.02 -9.46 -1.57
CA GLY A 245 -17.18 -10.92 -1.52
C GLY A 245 -16.29 -11.66 -2.53
N LEU A 246 -15.22 -11.01 -2.99
CA LEU A 246 -14.20 -11.60 -3.83
C LEU A 246 -13.01 -11.99 -2.95
N GLU A 247 -12.36 -13.12 -3.24
CA GLU A 247 -11.25 -13.60 -2.44
C GLU A 247 -9.90 -13.23 -3.10
N PRO A 248 -8.99 -12.53 -2.39
CA PRO A 248 -7.62 -12.31 -2.87
C PRO A 248 -6.87 -13.61 -3.18
N ASN A 249 -7.09 -14.65 -2.37
CA ASN A 249 -6.50 -15.99 -2.48
C ASN A 249 -4.96 -16.00 -2.46
N ARG A 250 -4.32 -15.25 -1.54
CA ARG A 250 -2.85 -15.12 -1.46
C ARG A 250 -2.28 -15.39 -0.06
N GLU A 251 -3.10 -15.81 0.88
CA GLU A 251 -2.70 -16.05 2.28
C GLU A 251 -1.62 -17.12 2.39
N ALA A 252 -1.61 -18.08 1.47
CA ALA A 252 -0.56 -19.09 1.35
C ALA A 252 0.82 -18.50 1.00
N ASP A 253 0.86 -17.41 0.23
CA ASP A 253 2.12 -16.77 -0.16
C ASP A 253 2.74 -16.05 1.04
N TYR A 254 1.94 -15.33 1.84
CA TYR A 254 2.45 -14.80 3.12
C TYR A 254 2.86 -15.92 4.08
N ALA A 255 2.08 -17.00 4.16
CA ALA A 255 2.41 -18.13 5.03
C ALA A 255 3.76 -18.78 4.70
N ALA A 256 4.19 -18.75 3.43
CA ALA A 256 5.50 -19.22 2.98
C ALA A 256 6.62 -18.17 3.15
N HIS A 257 6.27 -16.90 3.36
CA HIS A 257 7.22 -15.78 3.35
C HIS A 257 6.97 -14.81 4.53
N THR A 258 6.94 -15.34 5.75
CA THR A 258 6.59 -14.54 6.94
C THR A 258 7.65 -13.49 7.32
N ASP A 259 8.89 -13.64 6.85
CA ASP A 259 9.99 -12.70 7.06
C ASP A 259 10.06 -11.56 6.01
N ILE A 260 9.00 -11.35 5.23
CA ILE A 260 8.91 -10.14 4.40
C ILE A 260 8.66 -8.91 5.28
N GLN A 261 9.25 -7.78 4.89
CA GLN A 261 9.01 -6.52 5.58
C GLN A 261 7.65 -5.94 5.17
N LEU A 262 6.67 -5.95 6.08
CA LEU A 262 5.31 -5.42 5.84
C LEU A 262 5.34 -3.99 5.26
N THR A 263 6.21 -3.14 5.79
CA THR A 263 6.23 -1.70 5.48
C THR A 263 7.11 -1.32 4.30
N ASN A 264 7.61 -2.28 3.52
CA ASN A 264 8.48 -2.04 2.37
C ASN A 264 8.07 -2.97 1.23
N LEU A 265 7.06 -2.55 0.48
CA LEU A 265 6.57 -3.27 -0.69
C LEU A 265 7.67 -3.32 -1.77
N THR A 266 7.86 -4.50 -2.35
CA THR A 266 8.66 -4.69 -3.57
C THR A 266 7.78 -5.30 -4.66
N TYR A 267 8.08 -4.95 -5.91
CA TYR A 267 7.48 -5.55 -7.11
C TYR A 267 8.31 -6.70 -7.67
N ASP A 268 9.21 -7.28 -6.86
CA ASP A 268 9.87 -8.54 -7.19
C ASP A 268 8.80 -9.61 -7.48
N PRO A 269 8.78 -10.22 -8.69
CA PRO A 269 7.79 -11.22 -9.07
C PRO A 269 7.69 -12.40 -8.11
N ASP A 270 8.76 -12.72 -7.39
CA ASP A 270 8.79 -13.84 -6.44
C ASP A 270 8.18 -13.50 -5.08
N LEU A 271 8.06 -12.20 -4.73
CA LEU A 271 7.65 -11.75 -3.39
C LEU A 271 6.40 -10.85 -3.39
N VAL A 272 6.06 -10.21 -4.49
CA VAL A 272 4.97 -9.21 -4.56
C VAL A 272 3.62 -9.78 -4.07
N SER A 273 3.31 -11.05 -4.40
CA SER A 273 2.09 -11.71 -3.95
C SER A 273 2.05 -11.84 -2.43
N ALA A 274 3.18 -12.19 -1.80
CA ALA A 274 3.28 -12.29 -0.35
C ALA A 274 3.17 -10.92 0.33
N HIS A 275 3.72 -9.86 -0.27
CA HIS A 275 3.55 -8.49 0.23
C HIS A 275 2.09 -8.04 0.20
N TYR A 276 1.38 -8.28 -0.92
CA TYR A 276 -0.05 -8.00 -1.04
C TYR A 276 -0.86 -8.78 0.01
N ALA A 277 -0.54 -10.07 0.20
CA ALA A 277 -1.17 -10.90 1.23
C ALA A 277 -0.93 -10.38 2.67
N ALA A 278 0.30 -10.00 3.00
CA ALA A 278 0.62 -9.46 4.33
C ALA A 278 -0.11 -8.14 4.59
N ALA A 279 -0.13 -7.24 3.60
CA ALA A 279 -0.82 -5.98 3.69
C ALA A 279 -2.33 -6.17 3.86
N PHE A 280 -2.95 -7.07 3.06
CA PHE A 280 -4.36 -7.46 3.20
C PHE A 280 -4.68 -8.02 4.59
N LEU A 281 -3.89 -8.99 5.06
CA LEU A 281 -4.10 -9.60 6.38
C LEU A 281 -4.00 -8.56 7.49
N PHE A 282 -3.07 -7.60 7.38
CA PHE A 282 -2.91 -6.54 8.37
C PHE A 282 -4.10 -5.56 8.37
N THR A 283 -4.55 -5.11 7.19
CA THR A 283 -5.70 -4.19 7.07
C THR A 283 -7.02 -4.85 7.45
N ASN A 284 -7.24 -6.12 7.06
CA ASN A 284 -8.44 -6.87 7.45
C ASN A 284 -8.44 -7.18 8.96
N TYR A 285 -7.29 -7.52 9.54
CA TYR A 285 -7.18 -7.67 11.00
C TYR A 285 -7.61 -6.38 11.72
N PHE A 286 -7.15 -5.21 11.25
CA PHE A 286 -7.57 -3.94 11.83
C PHE A 286 -9.07 -3.70 11.72
N ARG A 287 -9.65 -4.00 10.55
CA ARG A 287 -11.10 -3.93 10.31
C ARG A 287 -11.88 -4.83 11.24
N GLU A 288 -11.46 -6.06 11.46
CA GLU A 288 -12.19 -6.99 12.33
C GLU A 288 -12.06 -6.62 13.81
N GLN A 289 -10.90 -6.10 14.24
CA GLN A 289 -10.70 -5.71 15.64
C GLN A 289 -11.40 -4.39 16.01
N TYR A 290 -11.49 -3.44 15.08
CA TYR A 290 -11.97 -2.07 15.38
C TYR A 290 -13.17 -1.61 14.54
N GLY A 291 -13.60 -2.42 13.58
CA GLY A 291 -14.78 -2.17 12.76
C GLY A 291 -14.54 -1.28 11.55
N GLU A 292 -15.49 -1.29 10.62
CA GLU A 292 -15.40 -0.58 9.35
C GLU A 292 -15.19 0.93 9.50
N ALA A 293 -15.86 1.57 10.47
CA ALA A 293 -15.72 3.01 10.67
C ALA A 293 -14.27 3.43 11.02
N ALA A 294 -13.54 2.59 11.76
CA ALA A 294 -12.13 2.84 12.06
C ALA A 294 -11.26 2.67 10.80
N THR A 295 -11.50 1.63 10.00
CA THR A 295 -10.76 1.38 8.75
C THR A 295 -11.03 2.44 7.69
N GLN A 296 -12.27 2.92 7.58
CA GLN A 296 -12.63 4.04 6.71
C GLN A 296 -11.95 5.35 7.13
N ALA A 297 -11.74 5.54 8.43
CA ALA A 297 -11.02 6.68 8.96
C ALA A 297 -9.50 6.54 8.71
N LEU A 298 -8.96 5.32 8.83
CA LEU A 298 -7.57 5.03 8.45
C LEU A 298 -7.30 5.35 6.98
N ASN A 299 -8.19 4.98 6.05
CA ASN A 299 -8.07 5.30 4.61
C ASN A 299 -8.08 6.81 4.30
N ARG A 300 -8.40 7.67 5.27
CA ARG A 300 -8.47 9.13 5.10
C ARG A 300 -7.52 9.86 6.05
N ASP A 301 -6.70 9.12 6.78
CA ASP A 301 -5.78 9.69 7.74
C ASP A 301 -4.54 10.19 6.98
N PRO A 302 -4.11 11.45 7.16
CA PRO A 302 -2.93 11.98 6.47
C PRO A 302 -1.59 11.43 7.01
N GLY A 303 -1.62 10.54 7.99
CA GLY A 303 -0.46 9.86 8.53
C GLY A 303 -0.13 8.61 7.74
N ASP A 304 0.85 8.69 6.84
CA ASP A 304 1.21 7.57 5.98
C ASP A 304 1.70 6.32 6.77
N GLY A 305 1.25 5.15 6.33
CA GLY A 305 1.63 3.84 6.83
C GLY A 305 1.26 3.63 8.30
N LEU A 306 2.24 3.25 9.12
CA LEU A 306 2.00 2.96 10.54
C LEU A 306 1.58 4.19 11.36
N GLN A 307 1.81 5.41 10.85
CA GLN A 307 1.43 6.63 11.56
C GLN A 307 -0.10 6.76 11.65
N GLY A 308 -0.83 6.43 10.59
CA GLY A 308 -2.29 6.40 10.60
C GLY A 308 -2.82 5.40 11.62
N PHE A 309 -2.20 4.22 11.74
CA PHE A 309 -2.55 3.26 12.79
C PHE A 309 -2.33 3.84 14.19
N ASP A 310 -1.22 4.53 14.46
CA ASP A 310 -1.00 5.19 15.75
C ASP A 310 -2.06 6.25 16.04
N HIS A 311 -2.39 7.11 15.07
CA HIS A 311 -3.43 8.12 15.20
C HIS A 311 -4.78 7.48 15.56
N LEU A 312 -5.18 6.44 14.82
CA LEU A 312 -6.47 5.79 15.00
C LEU A 312 -6.54 4.98 16.30
N LEU A 313 -5.50 4.22 16.64
CA LEU A 313 -5.44 3.47 17.90
C LEU A 313 -5.49 4.40 19.13
N ALA A 314 -4.85 5.58 19.04
CA ALA A 314 -4.92 6.61 20.06
C ALA A 314 -6.33 7.24 20.13
N ALA A 315 -6.94 7.57 18.99
CA ALA A 315 -8.29 8.12 18.93
C ALA A 315 -9.36 7.16 19.48
N LEU A 316 -9.17 5.85 19.27
CA LEU A 316 -10.01 4.78 19.82
C LEU A 316 -9.76 4.53 21.32
N GLY A 317 -8.74 5.15 21.92
CA GLY A 317 -8.42 5.01 23.34
C GLY A 317 -7.93 3.61 23.73
N THR A 318 -7.35 2.88 22.78
CA THR A 318 -6.89 1.49 22.99
C THR A 318 -5.69 1.40 23.94
N GLY A 319 -4.90 2.48 24.03
CA GLY A 319 -3.61 2.48 24.70
C GLY A 319 -2.53 1.66 23.99
N LEU A 320 -2.83 1.16 22.79
CA LEU A 320 -1.90 0.44 21.94
C LEU A 320 -1.26 1.40 20.94
N SER A 321 -0.05 1.06 20.53
CA SER A 321 0.62 1.69 19.40
C SER A 321 0.57 0.80 18.16
N ALA A 322 0.93 1.32 16.98
CA ALA A 322 1.03 0.53 15.76
C ALA A 322 1.96 -0.69 15.92
N ASP A 323 3.07 -0.53 16.64
CA ASP A 323 3.98 -1.63 17.00
C ASP A 323 3.27 -2.71 17.83
N ASP A 324 2.45 -2.32 18.80
CA ASP A 324 1.73 -3.28 19.64
C ASP A 324 0.62 -3.99 18.88
N PHE A 325 -0.02 -3.29 17.94
CA PHE A 325 -0.98 -3.87 17.03
C PHE A 325 -0.31 -4.88 16.07
N PHE A 326 0.84 -4.54 15.49
CA PHE A 326 1.65 -5.47 14.68
C PHE A 326 2.05 -6.72 15.46
N LYS A 327 2.46 -6.55 16.71
CA LYS A 327 2.75 -7.67 17.62
C LYS A 327 1.54 -8.58 17.82
N ASN A 328 0.35 -8.02 18.04
CA ASN A 328 -0.88 -8.81 18.18
C ASN A 328 -1.23 -9.55 16.89
N TRP A 329 -1.06 -8.88 15.74
CA TRP A 329 -1.26 -9.48 14.42
C TRP A 329 -0.36 -10.70 14.17
N LEU A 330 0.92 -10.64 14.55
CA LEU A 330 1.82 -11.79 14.46
C LEU A 330 1.34 -12.99 15.28
N VAL A 331 0.83 -12.75 16.49
CA VAL A 331 0.24 -13.83 17.31
C VAL A 331 -1.01 -14.38 16.66
N ALA A 332 -1.88 -13.50 16.14
CA ALA A 332 -3.11 -13.90 15.49
C ALA A 332 -2.84 -14.79 14.27
N ASN A 333 -1.90 -14.39 13.40
CA ASN A 333 -1.46 -15.20 12.26
C ASN A 333 -0.98 -16.58 12.69
N TYR A 334 -0.08 -16.64 13.68
CA TYR A 334 0.44 -17.93 14.16
C TYR A 334 -0.67 -18.80 14.73
N LEU A 335 -1.54 -18.24 15.58
CA LEU A 335 -2.61 -19.01 16.21
C LEU A 335 -3.65 -19.49 15.20
N VAL A 336 -4.06 -18.66 14.25
CA VAL A 336 -5.00 -19.02 13.17
C VAL A 336 -4.42 -20.14 12.30
N SER A 337 -3.10 -20.16 12.14
CA SER A 337 -2.42 -21.19 11.35
C SER A 337 -2.43 -22.60 12.00
N ILE A 338 -2.68 -22.68 13.32
CA ILE A 338 -2.69 -23.95 14.08
C ILE A 338 -4.06 -24.30 14.67
N GLU A 339 -4.88 -23.30 14.99
CA GLU A 339 -6.21 -23.39 15.58
C GLU A 339 -7.11 -22.27 15.03
N ARG A 340 -8.39 -22.18 15.41
CA ARG A 340 -9.24 -21.03 15.04
C ARG A 340 -9.68 -20.27 16.31
N PRO A 341 -8.79 -19.47 16.91
CA PRO A 341 -9.14 -18.64 18.06
C PRO A 341 -10.11 -17.52 17.66
N THR A 342 -10.72 -16.88 18.66
CA THR A 342 -11.65 -15.75 18.47
C THR A 342 -11.13 -14.49 19.14
N GLY A 343 -11.65 -13.31 18.75
CA GLY A 343 -11.27 -12.02 19.33
C GLY A 343 -9.92 -11.55 18.83
N VAL A 344 -9.11 -10.94 19.71
CA VAL A 344 -7.80 -10.35 19.36
C VAL A 344 -6.79 -11.33 18.79
N TRP A 345 -7.05 -12.63 18.87
CA TRP A 345 -6.14 -13.68 18.45
C TRP A 345 -6.53 -14.36 17.14
N GLY A 346 -7.62 -13.96 16.50
CA GLY A 346 -8.13 -14.63 15.32
C GLY A 346 -8.65 -13.69 14.24
N TYR A 347 -8.98 -14.30 13.11
CA TYR A 347 -9.77 -13.71 12.04
C TYR A 347 -11.20 -14.25 12.07
N GLU A 348 -12.17 -13.44 11.67
CA GLU A 348 -13.56 -13.87 11.49
C GLU A 348 -13.83 -14.33 10.05
N THR A 349 -13.24 -13.67 9.06
CA THR A 349 -13.58 -13.88 7.64
C THR A 349 -12.48 -14.52 6.81
N VAL A 350 -11.25 -14.62 7.33
CA VAL A 350 -10.09 -15.13 6.59
C VAL A 350 -9.47 -16.34 7.29
N ASP A 351 -9.07 -17.33 6.51
CA ASP A 351 -8.29 -18.47 6.98
C ASP A 351 -6.82 -18.31 6.57
N VAL A 352 -5.90 -18.39 7.53
CA VAL A 352 -4.46 -18.37 7.26
C VAL A 352 -3.93 -19.82 7.26
N PRO A 353 -3.28 -20.28 6.16
CA PRO A 353 -2.64 -21.59 6.14
C PRO A 353 -1.55 -21.75 7.20
N ALA A 354 -1.09 -22.98 7.40
CA ALA A 354 0.04 -23.26 8.30
C ALA A 354 1.26 -22.41 7.89
N LEU A 355 1.74 -21.57 8.81
CA LEU A 355 2.92 -20.73 8.55
C LEU A 355 4.19 -21.57 8.44
N GLU A 356 5.09 -21.16 7.57
CA GLU A 356 6.44 -21.68 7.50
C GLU A 356 7.18 -21.35 8.80
N LEU A 357 7.84 -22.37 9.36
CA LEU A 357 8.62 -22.21 10.57
C LEU A 357 10.08 -22.04 10.18
N ALA A 358 10.71 -20.98 10.67
CA ALA A 358 12.15 -20.77 10.51
C ALA A 358 12.94 -21.93 11.16
N GLU A 359 12.47 -22.44 12.31
CA GLU A 359 13.09 -23.57 13.02
C GLU A 359 12.04 -24.41 13.78
N ASP A 360 12.29 -25.72 13.92
CA ASP A 360 11.49 -26.64 14.75
C ASP A 360 12.38 -27.55 15.60
N HIS A 361 12.53 -27.23 16.88
CA HIS A 361 13.41 -27.94 17.79
C HIS A 361 12.65 -28.88 18.74
N ARG A 362 13.13 -30.12 18.84
CA ARG A 362 12.64 -31.15 19.78
C ARG A 362 13.72 -31.66 20.74
N ARG A 363 14.95 -31.13 20.64
CA ARG A 363 16.11 -31.57 21.42
C ARG A 363 16.79 -30.33 22.00
N PHE A 364 17.10 -30.37 23.29
CA PHE A 364 17.66 -29.23 24.03
C PHE A 364 18.94 -29.65 24.79
N PRO A 365 19.92 -28.75 24.96
CA PRO A 365 19.93 -27.35 24.53
C PRO A 365 20.00 -27.18 23.00
N ALA A 366 19.43 -26.08 22.51
CA ALA A 366 19.50 -25.66 21.11
C ALA A 366 19.98 -24.20 21.06
N GLU A 367 20.71 -23.85 20.01
CA GLU A 367 21.19 -22.50 19.73
C GLU A 367 20.77 -22.13 18.31
N VAL A 368 20.18 -20.94 18.17
CA VAL A 368 19.66 -20.42 16.89
C VAL A 368 20.23 -19.02 16.71
N SER A 369 20.69 -18.73 15.49
CA SER A 369 21.17 -17.43 15.08
C SER A 369 20.64 -17.11 13.69
N GLY A 370 20.14 -15.89 13.48
CA GLY A 370 19.57 -15.47 12.21
C GLY A 370 19.38 -13.95 12.16
N SER A 371 18.69 -13.51 11.12
CA SER A 371 18.22 -12.13 10.92
C SER A 371 16.75 -12.19 10.54
N VAL A 372 16.01 -11.17 10.94
CA VAL A 372 14.61 -10.98 10.60
C VAL A 372 14.48 -9.59 9.97
N ALA A 373 13.67 -9.46 8.92
CA ALA A 373 13.34 -8.17 8.34
C ALA A 373 12.57 -7.30 9.35
N GLN A 374 12.67 -5.98 9.21
CA GLN A 374 11.86 -5.09 10.04
C GLN A 374 10.38 -5.32 9.71
N TYR A 375 9.53 -5.41 10.73
CA TYR A 375 8.12 -5.76 10.54
C TYR A 375 7.88 -7.05 9.72
N GLY A 376 8.85 -7.97 9.72
CA GLY A 376 8.71 -9.38 9.34
C GLY A 376 8.71 -10.28 10.56
N ALA A 377 8.60 -11.60 10.36
CA ALA A 377 8.59 -12.57 11.45
C ALA A 377 9.23 -13.92 11.08
N ASP A 378 10.10 -14.39 11.98
CA ASP A 378 10.55 -15.78 12.06
C ASP A 378 9.78 -16.55 13.14
N PHE A 379 9.07 -17.60 12.74
CA PHE A 379 8.37 -18.48 13.68
C PHE A 379 9.24 -19.67 14.07
N ILE A 380 9.72 -19.69 15.32
CA ILE A 380 10.55 -20.77 15.86
C ILE A 380 9.74 -21.63 16.83
N ARG A 381 9.54 -22.89 16.48
CA ARG A 381 8.79 -23.85 17.31
C ARG A 381 9.73 -24.63 18.23
N LEU A 382 9.43 -24.62 19.52
CA LEU A 382 10.18 -25.34 20.55
C LEU A 382 9.29 -26.38 21.24
N ARG A 383 9.64 -27.67 21.10
CA ARG A 383 8.87 -28.80 21.67
C ARG A 383 9.67 -29.47 22.77
N GLY A 384 9.60 -28.93 23.99
CA GLY A 384 10.19 -29.50 25.19
C GLY A 384 9.18 -30.27 26.02
N ASP A 385 9.61 -31.37 26.64
CA ASP A 385 8.82 -32.12 27.62
C ASP A 385 8.96 -31.55 29.05
N GLU A 386 9.85 -30.58 29.22
CA GLU A 386 10.16 -29.89 30.48
C GLU A 386 10.21 -28.36 30.24
N PRO A 387 10.04 -27.52 31.28
CA PRO A 387 10.17 -26.07 31.16
C PRO A 387 11.50 -25.64 30.53
N LEU A 388 11.44 -24.83 29.48
CA LEU A 388 12.61 -24.32 28.76
C LEU A 388 13.05 -22.96 29.32
N ARG A 389 14.36 -22.75 29.41
CA ARG A 389 14.96 -21.42 29.63
C ARG A 389 15.48 -20.89 28.31
N LEU A 390 15.08 -19.68 27.96
CA LEU A 390 15.47 -19.00 26.73
C LEU A 390 16.37 -17.83 27.06
N ASN A 391 17.47 -17.72 26.33
CA ASN A 391 18.36 -16.57 26.36
C ASN A 391 18.38 -15.98 24.95
N PHE A 392 18.13 -14.68 24.84
CA PHE A 392 18.07 -13.98 23.57
C PHE A 392 19.02 -12.78 23.60
N THR A 393 19.76 -12.61 22.51
CA THR A 393 20.59 -11.44 22.23
C THR A 393 20.36 -11.04 20.79
N GLY A 394 20.17 -9.75 20.52
CA GLY A 394 19.94 -9.25 19.17
C GLY A 394 20.38 -7.80 19.02
N SER A 395 20.49 -7.36 17.77
CA SER A 395 20.76 -5.96 17.44
C SER A 395 19.61 -5.07 17.89
N GLN A 396 19.92 -3.90 18.46
CA GLN A 396 18.94 -2.90 18.91
C GLN A 396 18.82 -1.71 17.95
N ARG A 397 19.58 -1.73 16.85
CA ARG A 397 19.67 -0.67 15.86
C ARG A 397 19.77 -1.28 14.48
N VAL A 398 19.22 -0.55 13.51
CA VAL A 398 19.21 -0.91 12.10
C VAL A 398 19.54 0.34 11.28
N PRO A 399 20.34 0.25 10.21
CA PRO A 399 20.58 1.36 9.32
C PRO A 399 19.28 1.82 8.64
N LEU A 400 19.03 3.14 8.59
CA LEU A 400 17.88 3.70 7.88
C LEU A 400 18.14 3.91 6.39
N LEU A 401 19.39 4.14 6.02
CA LEU A 401 19.82 4.43 4.66
C LEU A 401 21.08 3.62 4.36
N ALA A 402 21.29 3.27 3.10
CA ALA A 402 22.49 2.58 2.63
C ALA A 402 23.75 3.49 2.57
N THR A 403 23.75 4.60 3.31
CA THR A 403 24.81 5.59 3.33
C THR A 403 25.04 6.16 4.73
N SER A 404 26.16 6.86 4.89
CA SER A 404 26.52 7.60 6.10
C SER A 404 26.89 9.03 5.76
N ALA A 405 26.99 9.90 6.77
CA ALA A 405 27.41 11.28 6.57
C ALA A 405 28.74 11.34 5.78
N HIS A 406 28.73 11.99 4.61
CA HIS A 406 29.95 12.19 3.80
C HIS A 406 31.04 12.94 4.56
N SER A 407 30.62 13.87 5.43
CA SER A 407 31.50 14.60 6.35
C SER A 407 30.73 14.96 7.61
N GLY A 408 31.45 15.13 8.74
CA GLY A 408 30.81 15.37 10.03
C GLY A 408 30.10 14.14 10.59
N SER A 409 29.08 14.38 11.43
CA SER A 409 28.32 13.32 12.11
C SER A 409 26.82 13.31 11.75
N ALA A 410 26.39 14.19 10.83
CA ALA A 410 25.00 14.34 10.43
C ALA A 410 24.91 14.74 8.96
N PHE A 411 23.79 14.43 8.34
CA PHE A 411 23.42 14.86 6.98
C PHE A 411 21.91 15.11 6.95
N TRP A 412 21.46 15.84 5.94
CA TRP A 412 20.03 16.01 5.68
C TRP A 412 19.56 14.90 4.75
N SER A 413 18.36 14.38 5.00
CA SER A 413 17.74 13.36 4.16
C SER A 413 16.29 13.73 3.89
N THR A 414 15.83 13.42 2.70
CA THR A 414 14.42 13.07 2.48
C THR A 414 14.31 11.58 2.79
N LEU A 415 13.23 11.16 3.45
CA LEU A 415 12.98 9.74 3.67
C LEU A 415 12.22 9.18 2.46
N PRO A 416 12.26 7.86 2.22
CA PRO A 416 11.38 7.23 1.24
C PRO A 416 9.93 7.60 1.53
N ALA A 417 9.21 8.06 0.51
CA ALA A 417 7.79 8.33 0.57
C ALA A 417 7.20 8.24 -0.83
N ASP A 418 5.99 7.71 -0.91
CA ASP A 418 5.29 7.52 -2.16
C ASP A 418 4.60 8.81 -2.59
N LYS A 419 4.63 9.08 -3.90
CA LYS A 419 3.91 10.22 -4.52
C LYS A 419 4.02 11.54 -3.73
N SER A 420 5.19 11.85 -3.21
CA SER A 420 5.43 13.00 -2.31
C SER A 420 6.37 14.04 -2.93
N ASP A 421 6.27 15.32 -2.52
CA ASP A 421 7.19 16.40 -2.91
C ASP A 421 7.91 16.99 -1.69
N MET A 422 8.92 16.28 -1.20
CA MET A 422 9.73 16.76 -0.08
C MET A 422 10.73 17.81 -0.53
N THR A 423 10.83 18.92 0.22
CA THR A 423 11.83 19.96 -0.03
C THR A 423 12.66 20.25 1.21
N LEU A 424 13.94 20.55 0.99
CA LEU A 424 14.82 21.07 2.04
C LEU A 424 15.17 22.52 1.70
N THR A 425 14.63 23.46 2.46
CA THR A 425 14.83 24.89 2.23
C THR A 425 15.67 25.53 3.34
N GLY A 426 16.72 26.25 2.96
CA GLY A 426 17.55 27.05 3.87
C GLY A 426 17.57 28.53 3.45
N ARG A 427 17.47 29.45 4.42
CA ARG A 427 17.57 30.90 4.17
C ARG A 427 18.96 31.40 4.56
N PHE A 428 19.60 32.09 3.63
CA PHE A 428 20.93 32.69 3.83
C PHE A 428 20.87 34.19 3.57
N ASP A 429 21.43 35.00 4.47
CA ASP A 429 21.64 36.43 4.22
C ASP A 429 22.93 36.62 3.42
N LEU A 430 22.78 36.91 2.14
CA LEU A 430 23.89 37.12 1.21
C LEU A 430 24.24 38.61 1.05
N THR A 431 23.50 39.52 1.70
CA THR A 431 23.69 40.97 1.61
C THR A 431 25.14 41.43 1.86
N PRO A 432 25.90 40.86 2.82
CA PRO A 432 27.28 41.31 3.07
C PRO A 432 28.32 40.73 2.10
N LEU A 433 27.93 39.82 1.19
CA LEU A 433 28.86 39.07 0.35
C LEU A 433 28.96 39.67 -1.06
N THR A 434 30.17 39.69 -1.62
CA THR A 434 30.41 40.03 -3.03
C THR A 434 30.28 38.81 -3.94
N SER A 435 30.47 37.61 -3.41
CA SER A 435 30.22 36.33 -4.06
C SER A 435 29.84 35.28 -3.02
N ALA A 436 29.01 34.31 -3.43
CA ALA A 436 28.63 33.16 -2.64
C ALA A 436 28.77 31.89 -3.49
N THR A 437 29.23 30.80 -2.87
CA THR A 437 29.37 29.49 -3.50
C THR A 437 28.62 28.47 -2.66
N LEU A 438 27.72 27.70 -3.27
CA LEU A 438 27.13 26.52 -2.66
C LEU A 438 27.89 25.29 -3.16
N SER A 439 28.47 24.52 -2.23
CA SER A 439 29.08 23.23 -2.50
C SER A 439 28.40 22.19 -1.63
N PHE A 440 27.87 21.14 -2.25
CA PHE A 440 27.17 20.07 -1.56
C PHE A 440 27.59 18.71 -2.11
N TRP A 441 27.39 17.68 -1.29
CA TRP A 441 27.50 16.29 -1.70
C TRP A 441 26.13 15.66 -1.53
N ILE A 442 25.68 14.93 -2.53
CA ILE A 442 24.38 14.26 -2.54
C ILE A 442 24.59 12.77 -2.76
N TRP A 443 23.87 11.98 -1.97
CA TRP A 443 23.62 10.58 -2.22
C TRP A 443 22.14 10.41 -2.51
N PHE A 444 21.82 9.51 -3.42
CA PHE A 444 20.45 9.20 -3.80
C PHE A 444 20.37 7.72 -4.15
N ASP A 445 19.22 7.15 -3.87
CA ASP A 445 18.79 5.82 -4.27
C ASP A 445 17.38 6.02 -4.84
N ILE A 446 17.30 6.05 -6.18
CA ILE A 446 16.09 6.40 -6.92
C ILE A 446 15.86 5.31 -7.96
N GLU A 447 14.59 5.03 -8.22
CA GLU A 447 14.19 4.08 -9.27
C GLU A 447 14.73 4.54 -10.64
N GLU A 448 15.11 3.56 -11.47
CA GLU A 448 15.39 3.83 -12.89
C GLU A 448 14.05 4.12 -13.59
N GLY A 449 13.87 5.38 -14.03
CA GLY A 449 12.62 5.87 -14.61
C GLY A 449 12.43 5.61 -16.10
#